data_AF-A0A287D0G4-F1
#
_entry.id   AF-A0A287D0G4-F1
#
_cell.length_a   1.000
_cell.length_b   1.000
_cell.length_c   1.000
_cell.angle_alpha   90.00
_cell.angle_beta   90.00
_cell.angle_gamma   90.00
#
_symmetry.space_group_name_H-M   'P 1'
#
loop_
_entity.id
_entity.type
_entity.pdbx_description
1 polymer ?
#
loop_
_entity_poly.entity_id
_entity_poly.type
_entity_poly.pdbx_seq_one_letter_code
_entity_poly.pdbx_strand_id
1 'polypeptide(L)'
;YVKDKYRGQAVPSKYALELLTIYAWERGADESENFNMDEGLVAVMKLLRDYKDICIYWTKYYDFQNETIRNFIKQKLKDYRPVILDPADPTNNLGRGRGWDLMAREAVYCLRQACCRTEDPGHGWHVQ
;
A
#
# COMPACT_ATOMS: atom_id res chain seq x y z
N TYR A 1 15.37 0.15 -10.31
CA TYR A 1 15.12 1.57 -10.65
C TYR A 1 15.19 2.50 -9.43
N VAL A 2 14.20 2.58 -8.53
CA VAL A 2 14.23 3.57 -7.42
C VAL A 2 15.43 3.36 -6.48
N LYS A 3 15.66 2.12 -6.03
CA LYS A 3 16.85 1.77 -5.22
C LYS A 3 18.18 2.11 -5.91
N ASP A 4 18.24 1.95 -7.22
CA ASP A 4 19.45 2.20 -8.00
C ASP A 4 19.66 3.70 -8.27
N LYS A 5 18.57 4.43 -8.54
CA LYS A 5 18.54 5.88 -8.77
C LYS A 5 18.90 6.65 -7.50
N TYR A 6 18.48 6.14 -6.34
CA TYR A 6 18.70 6.76 -5.04
C TYR A 6 19.53 5.88 -4.11
N ARG A 7 20.68 5.40 -4.61
CA ARG A 7 21.62 4.61 -3.80
C ARG A 7 21.96 5.34 -2.49
N GLY A 8 21.92 4.60 -1.39
CA GLY A 8 22.18 5.12 -0.05
C GLY A 8 20.98 5.81 0.62
N GLN A 9 19.87 6.04 -0.09
CA GLN A 9 18.63 6.52 0.53
C GLN A 9 17.78 5.34 1.00
N ALA A 10 17.15 5.52 2.17
CA ALA A 10 16.17 4.56 2.65
C ALA A 10 14.92 4.61 1.77
N VAL A 11 14.38 3.43 1.46
CA VAL A 11 13.09 3.26 0.80
C VAL A 11 12.28 2.22 1.56
N PRO A 12 10.94 2.21 1.42
CA PRO A 12 10.10 1.14 1.97
C PRO A 12 10.57 -0.25 1.51
N SER A 13 10.32 -1.25 2.35
CA SER A 13 10.67 -2.64 2.01
C SER A 13 9.88 -3.11 0.78
N LYS A 14 10.44 -4.08 0.04
CA LYS A 14 9.71 -4.71 -1.07
C LYS A 14 8.40 -5.32 -0.57
N TYR A 15 8.44 -5.92 0.62
CA TYR A 15 7.28 -6.55 1.25
C TYR A 15 6.15 -5.55 1.56
N ALA A 16 6.46 -4.32 1.99
CA ALA A 16 5.45 -3.29 2.17
C ALA A 16 4.71 -2.96 0.86
N LEU A 17 5.43 -2.95 -0.26
CA LEU A 17 4.84 -2.71 -1.59
C LEU A 17 4.04 -3.91 -2.10
N GLU A 18 4.48 -5.13 -1.80
CA GLU A 18 3.73 -6.37 -2.09
C GLU A 18 2.36 -6.34 -1.38
N LEU A 19 2.34 -6.02 -0.08
CA LEU A 19 1.09 -5.88 0.68
C LEU A 19 0.21 -4.72 0.18
N LEU A 20 0.81 -3.59 -0.19
CA LEU A 20 0.05 -2.47 -0.76
C LEU A 20 -0.59 -2.83 -2.10
N THR A 21 0.08 -3.67 -2.89
CA THR A 21 -0.45 -4.18 -4.17
C THR A 21 -1.60 -5.15 -3.95
N ILE A 22 -1.47 -6.05 -2.97
CA ILE A 22 -2.56 -6.95 -2.55
C ILE A 22 -3.77 -6.12 -2.09
N TYR A 23 -3.56 -5.12 -1.22
CA TYR A 23 -4.64 -4.24 -0.76
C TYR A 23 -5.36 -3.53 -1.92
N ALA A 24 -4.60 -2.99 -2.88
CA ALA A 24 -5.18 -2.32 -4.04
C ALA A 24 -6.08 -3.25 -4.85
N TRP A 25 -5.66 -4.50 -5.05
CA TRP A 25 -6.43 -5.50 -5.77
C TRP A 25 -7.66 -5.97 -5.00
N GLU A 26 -7.53 -6.28 -3.70
CA GLU A 26 -8.66 -6.70 -2.85
C GLU A 26 -9.76 -5.62 -2.81
N ARG A 27 -9.37 -4.34 -2.71
CA ARG A 27 -10.33 -3.23 -2.59
C ARG A 27 -10.84 -2.70 -3.93
N GLY A 28 -9.99 -2.75 -4.94
CA GLY A 28 -10.23 -2.10 -6.23
C GLY A 28 -10.81 -3.02 -7.29
N ALA A 29 -10.41 -4.30 -7.26
CA ALA A 29 -10.82 -5.33 -8.20
C ALA A 29 -11.70 -6.42 -7.54
N ASP A 30 -12.08 -6.24 -6.27
CA ASP A 30 -12.96 -7.15 -5.53
C ASP A 30 -12.47 -8.60 -5.57
N GLU A 31 -11.15 -8.77 -5.44
CA GLU A 31 -10.45 -10.06 -5.52
C GLU A 31 -10.65 -10.83 -6.85
N SER A 32 -11.00 -10.13 -7.93
CA SER A 32 -11.22 -10.74 -9.25
C SER A 32 -9.92 -11.33 -9.81
N GLU A 33 -10.01 -12.54 -10.37
CA GLU A 33 -8.92 -13.15 -11.15
C GLU A 33 -8.67 -12.43 -12.49
N ASN A 34 -9.69 -11.73 -13.02
CA ASN A 34 -9.62 -11.00 -14.27
C ASN A 34 -9.67 -9.50 -14.00
N PHE A 35 -8.59 -8.79 -14.33
CA PHE A 35 -8.51 -7.34 -14.19
C PHE A 35 -7.47 -6.74 -15.14
N ASN A 36 -7.57 -5.43 -15.37
CA ASN A 36 -6.64 -4.70 -16.20
C ASN A 36 -5.39 -4.31 -15.39
N MET A 37 -4.21 -4.69 -15.88
CA MET A 37 -2.95 -4.48 -15.16
C MET A 37 -2.58 -2.99 -15.02
N ASP A 38 -2.94 -2.16 -15.99
CA ASP A 38 -2.72 -0.71 -15.97
C ASP A 38 -3.58 -0.01 -14.90
N GLU A 39 -4.85 -0.39 -14.76
CA GLU A 39 -5.72 0.08 -13.66
C GLU A 39 -5.11 -0.26 -12.29
N GLY A 40 -4.64 -1.50 -12.12
CA GLY A 40 -3.99 -1.94 -10.89
C GLY A 40 -2.69 -1.17 -10.59
N LEU A 41 -1.86 -0.93 -11.61
CA LEU A 41 -0.66 -0.11 -11.47
C LEU A 41 -1.01 1.32 -11.05
N VAL A 42 -1.99 1.94 -11.70
CA VAL A 42 -2.46 3.30 -11.36
C VAL A 42 -2.97 3.35 -9.92
N ALA A 43 -3.72 2.34 -9.46
CA ALA A 43 -4.21 2.25 -8.10
C ALA A 43 -3.08 2.22 -7.07
N VAL A 44 -2.07 1.37 -7.29
CA VAL A 44 -0.88 1.30 -6.41
C VAL A 44 -0.11 2.63 -6.40
N MET A 45 0.05 3.29 -7.56
CA MET A 45 0.73 4.58 -7.62
C MET A 45 -0.05 5.69 -6.90
N LYS A 46 -1.40 5.68 -6.96
CA LYS A 46 -2.24 6.62 -6.18
C LYS A 46 -2.07 6.39 -4.67
N LEU A 47 -2.08 5.14 -4.21
CA LEU A 47 -1.81 4.83 -2.79
C LEU A 47 -0.42 5.31 -2.35
N LEU A 48 0.62 5.10 -3.18
CA LEU A 48 1.97 5.57 -2.88
C LEU A 48 2.07 7.10 -2.83
N ARG A 49 1.35 7.80 -3.72
CA ARG A 49 1.25 9.27 -3.69
C ARG A 49 0.62 9.73 -2.38
N ASP A 50 -0.45 9.07 -1.96
CA ASP A 50 -1.28 9.44 -0.81
C ASP A 50 -0.91 8.64 0.46
N TYR A 51 0.37 8.22 0.58
CA TYR A 51 0.81 7.31 1.64
C TYR A 51 0.50 7.78 3.06
N LYS A 52 0.33 9.08 3.26
CA LYS A 52 -0.02 9.67 4.57
C LYS A 52 -1.42 9.27 5.03
N ASP A 53 -2.26 8.77 4.13
CA ASP A 53 -3.61 8.31 4.45
C ASP A 53 -3.70 6.79 4.70
N ILE A 54 -2.62 6.06 4.41
CA ILE A 54 -2.59 4.59 4.53
C ILE A 54 -2.72 4.14 6.00
N CYS A 55 -3.73 3.32 6.26
CA CYS A 55 -3.93 2.57 7.49
C CYS A 55 -4.53 1.20 7.17
N ILE A 56 -3.67 0.24 6.86
CA ILE A 56 -4.03 -1.08 6.33
C ILE A 56 -3.68 -2.17 7.35
N TYR A 57 -4.60 -3.12 7.50
CA TYR A 57 -4.42 -4.35 8.25
C TYR A 57 -5.36 -5.43 7.69
N TRP A 58 -5.06 -6.69 8.01
CA TRP A 58 -5.91 -7.83 7.68
C TRP A 58 -6.29 -8.57 8.96
N THR A 59 -7.37 -9.34 8.92
CA THR A 59 -7.79 -10.21 10.03
C THR A 59 -7.74 -11.69 9.66
N LYS A 60 -6.78 -12.07 8.81
CA LYS A 60 -6.67 -13.45 8.28
C LYS A 60 -6.05 -14.42 9.27
N TYR A 61 -4.98 -14.00 9.97
CA TYR A 61 -4.25 -14.85 10.93
C TYR A 61 -4.30 -14.33 12.37
N TYR A 62 -4.92 -13.17 12.57
CA TYR A 62 -5.28 -12.61 13.88
C TYR A 62 -6.59 -11.83 13.73
N ASP A 63 -7.30 -11.62 14.83
CA ASP A 63 -8.54 -10.86 14.82
C ASP A 63 -8.73 -10.07 16.12
N PHE A 64 -9.88 -9.42 16.24
CA PHE A 64 -10.24 -8.64 17.42
C PHE A 64 -10.95 -9.48 18.50
N GLN A 65 -11.08 -10.80 18.39
CA GLN A 65 -11.86 -11.59 19.35
C GLN A 65 -11.15 -11.64 20.71
N ASN A 66 -9.84 -11.94 20.71
CA ASN A 66 -9.04 -11.89 21.92
C ASN A 66 -8.81 -10.43 22.38
N GLU A 67 -9.07 -10.13 23.65
CA GLU A 67 -8.97 -8.77 24.20
C GLU A 67 -7.55 -8.19 24.11
N THR A 68 -6.52 -8.98 24.43
CA THR A 68 -5.12 -8.57 24.37
C THR A 68 -4.73 -8.22 22.94
N ILE A 69 -5.05 -9.09 21.98
CA ILE A 69 -4.75 -8.87 20.56
C ILE A 69 -5.52 -7.64 20.04
N ARG A 70 -6.81 -7.52 20.36
CA ARG A 70 -7.66 -6.38 20.01
C ARG A 70 -7.08 -5.05 20.48
N ASN A 71 -6.71 -4.98 21.76
CA ASN A 71 -6.16 -3.76 22.36
C ASN A 71 -4.82 -3.41 21.71
N PHE A 72 -3.98 -4.41 21.45
CA PHE A 72 -2.70 -4.22 20.78
C PHE A 72 -2.85 -3.70 19.34
N ILE A 73 -3.70 -4.32 18.52
CA ILE A 73 -3.97 -3.86 17.14
C ILE A 73 -4.53 -2.44 17.15
N LYS A 74 -5.52 -2.14 18.02
CA LYS A 74 -6.08 -0.79 18.15
C LYS A 74 -5.04 0.27 18.52
N GLN A 75 -4.02 -0.09 19.29
CA GLN A 75 -2.90 0.81 19.57
C GLN A 75 -2.02 1.00 18.35
N LYS A 76 -1.67 -0.08 17.64
CA LYS A 76 -0.87 -0.02 16.41
C LYS A 76 -1.51 0.80 15.30
N LEU A 77 -2.83 0.71 15.12
CA LEU A 77 -3.57 1.48 14.13
C LEU A 77 -3.62 3.00 14.42
N LYS A 78 -3.16 3.43 15.61
CA LYS A 78 -2.99 4.84 15.97
C LYS A 78 -1.57 5.36 15.74
N ASP A 79 -0.65 4.52 15.27
CA ASP A 79 0.72 4.93 14.92
C ASP A 79 0.71 6.02 13.83
N TYR A 80 1.82 6.73 13.71
CA TYR A 80 2.05 7.63 12.58
C TYR A 80 1.97 6.87 11.25
N ARG A 81 1.21 7.44 10.31
CA ARG A 81 1.00 6.88 8.98
C ARG A 81 2.26 7.00 8.10
N PRO A 82 2.49 6.06 7.19
CA PRO A 82 1.60 4.94 6.83
C PRO A 82 1.63 3.83 7.88
N VAL A 83 0.48 3.20 8.12
CA VAL A 83 0.38 1.96 8.90
C VAL A 83 0.05 0.83 7.94
N ILE A 84 0.93 -0.17 7.86
CA ILE A 84 0.70 -1.40 7.09
C ILE A 84 1.08 -2.55 8.02
N LEU A 85 0.09 -3.15 8.66
CA LEU A 85 0.32 -4.27 9.56
C LEU A 85 0.49 -5.55 8.75
N ASP A 86 1.57 -6.28 9.06
CA ASP A 86 1.85 -7.58 8.51
C ASP A 86 0.68 -8.53 8.83
N PRO A 87 0.06 -9.19 7.84
CA PRO A 87 -1.04 -10.12 8.08
C PRO A 87 -0.63 -11.32 8.93
N ALA A 88 0.66 -11.70 8.94
CA ALA A 88 1.18 -12.84 9.70
C ALA A 88 1.76 -12.46 11.08
N ASP A 89 1.97 -11.17 11.35
CA ASP A 89 2.53 -10.69 12.61
C ASP A 89 1.92 -9.32 13.00
N PRO A 90 0.96 -9.27 13.94
CA PRO A 90 0.31 -8.01 14.32
C PRO A 90 1.27 -7.01 14.98
N THR A 91 2.48 -7.43 15.36
CA THR A 91 3.50 -6.56 15.98
C THR A 91 4.32 -5.78 14.95
N ASN A 92 4.36 -6.27 13.71
CA ASN A 92 5.19 -5.77 12.63
C ASN A 92 4.44 -4.74 11.75
N ASN A 93 4.69 -3.45 11.99
CA ASN A 93 4.19 -2.36 11.14
C ASN A 93 5.25 -2.02 10.07
N LEU A 94 5.02 -2.50 8.84
CA LEU A 94 5.89 -2.31 7.68
C LEU A 94 5.87 -0.86 7.15
N GLY A 95 4.88 -0.07 7.57
CA GLY A 95 4.78 1.35 7.26
C GLY A 95 5.78 2.24 8.00
N ARG A 96 6.38 1.77 9.12
CA ARG A 96 7.34 2.55 9.94
C ARG A 96 8.67 2.87 9.25
N GLY A 97 8.90 2.35 8.04
CA GLY A 97 10.10 2.66 7.24
C GLY A 97 10.21 4.13 6.83
N ARG A 98 11.42 4.53 6.40
CA ARG A 98 11.68 5.86 5.81
C ARG A 98 11.58 5.80 4.28
N GLY A 99 11.49 6.96 3.64
CA GLY A 99 11.54 7.09 2.18
C GLY A 99 10.19 6.96 1.47
N TRP A 100 9.08 7.02 2.20
CA TRP A 100 7.74 7.06 1.62
C TRP A 100 7.49 8.35 0.81
N ASP A 101 8.06 9.47 1.26
CA ASP A 101 8.03 10.75 0.52
C ASP A 101 8.76 10.66 -0.82
N LEU A 102 9.89 9.95 -0.87
CA LEU A 102 10.62 9.67 -2.10
C LEU A 102 9.81 8.74 -3.02
N MET A 103 9.23 7.67 -2.47
CA MET A 103 8.34 6.78 -3.24
C MET A 103 7.12 7.54 -3.80
N ALA A 104 6.53 8.45 -3.02
CA ALA A 104 5.42 9.28 -3.47
C ALA A 104 5.80 10.18 -4.65
N ARG A 105 7.00 10.78 -4.62
CA ARG A 105 7.50 11.59 -5.76
C ARG A 105 7.67 10.74 -7.02
N GLU A 106 8.26 9.56 -6.90
CA GLU A 106 8.40 8.64 -8.05
C GLU A 106 7.05 8.12 -8.54
N ALA A 107 6.08 7.90 -7.65
CA ALA A 107 4.72 7.53 -8.01
C ALA A 107 4.00 8.65 -8.80
N VAL A 108 4.15 9.91 -8.38
CA VAL A 108 3.64 11.08 -9.13
C VAL A 108 4.27 11.17 -10.53
N TYR A 109 5.58 10.89 -10.63
CA TYR A 109 6.25 10.84 -11.92
C TYR A 109 5.71 9.69 -12.79
N CYS A 110 5.55 8.49 -12.21
CA CYS A 110 5.04 7.29 -12.87
C CYS A 110 3.61 7.51 -13.43
N LEU A 111 2.73 8.13 -12.66
CA LEU A 111 1.36 8.45 -13.06
C LEU A 111 1.25 9.33 -14.33
N ARG A 112 2.32 10.01 -14.73
CA ARG A 112 2.38 10.83 -15.95
C ARG A 112 2.93 10.08 -17.16
N GLN A 113 3.49 8.90 -16.94
CA GLN A 113 4.11 8.08 -17.99
C GLN A 113 3.06 7.28 -18.76
N ALA A 114 3.45 6.77 -19.93
CA ALA A 114 2.56 6.01 -20.80
C ALA A 114 1.95 4.78 -20.12
N CYS A 115 2.67 4.11 -19.22
CA CYS A 115 2.17 2.94 -18.48
C CYS A 115 1.00 3.24 -17.52
N CYS A 116 0.71 4.51 -17.23
CA CYS A 116 -0.39 4.94 -16.37
C CYS A 116 -1.48 5.72 -17.12
N ARG A 117 -1.40 5.79 -18.46
CA ARG A 117 -2.46 6.37 -19.29
C ARG A 117 -3.49 5.28 -19.57
N THR A 118 -4.56 5.24 -18.79
CA THR A 118 -5.70 4.37 -19.06
C THR A 118 -6.53 4.98 -20.19
N GLU A 119 -7.01 4.15 -21.12
CA GLU A 119 -7.81 4.61 -22.26
C GLU A 119 -9.20 5.14 -21.82
N ASP A 120 -9.71 4.63 -20.69
CA ASP A 120 -10.94 5.10 -20.04
C ASP A 120 -10.69 5.47 -18.57
N PRO A 121 -10.67 6.77 -18.22
CA PRO A 121 -10.48 7.23 -16.84
C PRO A 121 -11.63 6.86 -15.90
N GLY A 122 -12.80 6.49 -16.43
CA GLY A 122 -14.03 6.25 -15.66
C GLY A 122 -14.10 4.88 -14.94
N HIS A 123 -13.22 3.95 -15.27
CA HIS A 123 -13.22 2.56 -14.77
C HIS A 123 -12.07 2.24 -13.80
N GLY A 124 -11.28 3.24 -13.41
CA GLY A 124 -10.15 3.00 -12.50
C GLY A 124 -10.59 2.52 -11.12
N TRP A 125 -9.83 1.59 -10.53
CA TRP A 125 -10.11 1.06 -9.20
C TRP A 125 -10.28 2.15 -8.14
N HIS A 126 -11.38 2.03 -7.37
CA HIS A 126 -11.64 2.86 -6.21
C HIS A 126 -11.03 2.23 -4.97
N VAL A 127 -9.79 2.59 -4.66
CA VAL A 127 -9.11 2.18 -3.43
C VAL A 127 -9.15 3.35 -2.45
N GLN A 128 -9.78 3.15 -1.29
CA GLN A 128 -9.83 4.10 -0.16
C GLN A 128 -9.23 3.47 1.10
#